data_AF-A0A1T2KQH5-F1
#
_entry.id   AF-A0A1T2KQH5-F1
#
_cell.length_a   1.000
_cell.length_b   1.000
_cell.length_c   1.000
_cell.angle_alpha   90.00
_cell.angle_beta   90.00
_cell.angle_gamma   90.00
#
_symmetry.space_group_name_H-M   'P 1'
#
loop_
_entity.id
_entity.type
_entity.pdbx_description
1 polymer ?
#
loop_
_entity_poly.entity_id
_entity_poly.type
_entity_poly.pdbx_seq_one_letter_code
_entity_poly.pdbx_strand_id
1 'polypeptide(L)'
;MSLSPRQIRFINEYLIDRNGTQAAIRAGYSRKTARQIATENLSKPHIRAVIDQKCRETEERLQVQRDDVLRGLLSAFMWAREQGQPMAMIAAMREVGKLLGYYDKPVEKPVLSSDLKELKRQYEAMTDEELLALVQGE
;
A
#
# COMPACT_ATOMS: atom_id res chain seq x y z
N MET A 1 3.98 -17.01 -13.98
CA MET A 1 3.80 -16.00 -15.06
C MET A 1 4.97 -15.03 -15.02
N SER A 2 5.56 -14.70 -16.17
CA SER A 2 6.67 -13.73 -16.28
C SER A 2 6.14 -12.30 -16.45
N LEU A 3 6.84 -11.31 -15.90
CA LEU A 3 6.49 -9.89 -16.04
C LEU A 3 6.79 -9.40 -17.46
N SER A 4 5.86 -8.65 -18.06
CA SER A 4 6.12 -7.97 -19.32
C SER A 4 7.12 -6.81 -19.17
N PRO A 5 7.85 -6.42 -20.23
CA PRO A 5 8.79 -5.29 -20.18
C PRO A 5 8.15 -3.97 -19.69
N ARG A 6 6.88 -3.72 -20.05
CA ARG A 6 6.14 -2.53 -19.58
C ARG A 6 5.80 -2.60 -18.10
N GLN A 7 5.47 -3.78 -17.57
CA GLN A 7 5.24 -3.95 -16.13
C GLN A 7 6.54 -3.80 -15.34
N ILE A 8 7.67 -4.34 -15.84
CA ILE A 8 8.98 -4.13 -15.23
C ILE A 8 9.31 -2.64 -15.18
N ARG A 9 9.12 -1.92 -16.29
CA ARG A 9 9.35 -0.48 -16.34
C ARG A 9 8.42 0.28 -15.40
N PHE A 10 7.14 -0.10 -15.32
CA PHE A 10 6.19 0.44 -14.36
C PHE A 10 6.67 0.27 -12.92
N ILE A 11 7.12 -0.92 -12.54
CA ILE A 11 7.64 -1.19 -11.19
C ILE A 11 8.82 -0.28 -10.88
N ASN A 12 9.80 -0.19 -11.79
CA ASN A 12 10.99 0.64 -11.58
C ASN A 12 10.63 2.12 -11.41
N GLU A 13 9.72 2.65 -12.23
CA GLU A 13 9.28 4.05 -12.12
C GLU A 13 8.44 4.29 -10.87
N TYR A 14 7.61 3.32 -10.46
CA TYR A 14 6.77 3.41 -9.27
C TYR A 14 7.60 3.44 -7.98
N LEU A 15 8.72 2.73 -7.93
CA LEU A 15 9.59 2.69 -6.77
C LEU A 15 10.33 4.02 -6.50
N ILE A 16 10.39 4.93 -7.48
CA ILE A 16 11.05 6.23 -7.33
C ILE A 16 10.23 7.17 -6.43
N ASP A 17 8.93 7.29 -6.67
CA ASP A 17 8.09 8.33 -6.03
C ASP A 17 6.71 7.83 -5.55
N ARG A 18 6.44 6.52 -5.69
CA ARG A 18 5.15 5.89 -5.37
C ARG A 18 3.96 6.53 -6.08
N ASN A 19 4.18 7.20 -7.21
CA ASN A 19 3.13 7.78 -8.03
C ASN A 19 2.72 6.82 -9.16
N GLY A 20 1.68 6.03 -8.93
CA GLY A 20 1.22 5.02 -9.89
C GLY A 20 0.91 5.57 -11.27
N THR A 21 0.17 6.69 -11.35
CA THR A 21 -0.20 7.31 -12.63
C THR A 21 1.03 7.77 -13.41
N GLN A 22 1.97 8.47 -12.76
CA GLN A 22 3.19 8.93 -13.42
C GLN A 22 4.12 7.77 -13.78
N ALA A 23 4.16 6.72 -12.96
CA ALA A 23 4.89 5.50 -13.27
C ALA A 23 4.33 4.81 -14.53
N ALA A 24 3.00 4.75 -14.69
CA ALA A 24 2.37 4.21 -15.89
C ALA A 24 2.69 5.06 -17.14
N ILE A 25 2.62 6.38 -17.05
CA ILE A 25 3.00 7.28 -18.15
C ILE A 25 4.46 7.05 -18.56
N ARG A 26 5.37 7.06 -17.58
CA ARG A 26 6.80 6.85 -17.83
C ARG A 26 7.08 5.47 -18.39
N ALA A 27 6.36 4.43 -17.95
CA ALA A 27 6.46 3.07 -18.48
C ALA A 27 5.95 2.90 -19.92
N GLY A 28 5.39 3.94 -20.53
CA GLY A 28 4.94 3.94 -21.93
C GLY A 28 3.48 3.54 -22.12
N TYR A 29 2.67 3.60 -21.06
CA TYR A 29 1.22 3.46 -21.19
C TYR A 29 0.58 4.79 -21.64
N SER A 30 -0.61 4.70 -22.25
CA SER A 30 -1.35 5.89 -22.69
C SER A 30 -1.68 6.80 -21.51
N ARG A 31 -1.46 8.11 -21.67
CA ARG A 31 -1.83 9.12 -20.66
C ARG A 31 -3.32 9.06 -20.30
N LYS A 32 -4.19 8.73 -21.26
CA LYS A 32 -5.64 8.65 -21.05
C LYS A 32 -6.04 7.54 -20.08
N THR A 33 -5.31 6.42 -20.09
CA THR A 33 -5.63 5.22 -19.28
C THR A 33 -4.62 4.96 -18.16
N ALA A 34 -3.58 5.79 -18.02
CA ALA A 34 -2.48 5.61 -17.08
C ALA A 34 -2.96 5.42 -15.63
N ARG A 35 -3.99 6.15 -15.20
CA ARG A 35 -4.56 6.01 -13.85
C ARG A 35 -5.18 4.63 -13.64
N GLN A 36 -5.99 4.15 -14.60
CA GLN A 36 -6.65 2.85 -14.52
C GLN A 36 -5.62 1.71 -14.54
N ILE A 37 -4.65 1.81 -15.46
CA ILE A 37 -3.57 0.84 -15.59
C ILE A 37 -2.70 0.80 -14.34
N ALA A 38 -2.43 1.94 -13.70
CA ALA A 38 -1.71 1.98 -12.45
C ALA A 38 -2.46 1.21 -11.36
N THR A 39 -3.76 1.43 -11.20
CA THR A 39 -4.59 0.68 -10.25
C THR A 39 -4.58 -0.82 -10.56
N GLU A 40 -4.75 -1.20 -11.83
CA GLU A 40 -4.73 -2.59 -12.27
C GLU A 40 -3.37 -3.27 -12.05
N ASN A 41 -2.26 -2.58 -12.33
CA ASN A 41 -0.93 -3.10 -12.08
C ASN A 41 -0.66 -3.26 -10.57
N LEU A 42 -1.11 -2.31 -9.76
CA LEU A 42 -0.92 -2.36 -8.31
C LEU A 42 -1.80 -3.39 -7.60
N SER A 43 -2.90 -3.84 -8.23
CA SER A 43 -3.75 -4.93 -7.70
C SER A 43 -3.25 -6.32 -8.07
N LYS A 44 -2.38 -6.46 -9.08
CA LYS A 44 -1.82 -7.75 -9.51
C LYS A 44 -0.84 -8.32 -8.45
N PRO A 45 -1.09 -9.52 -7.90
CA PRO A 45 -0.25 -10.10 -6.84
C PRO A 45 1.23 -10.28 -7.22
N HIS A 46 1.50 -10.68 -8.47
CA HIS A 46 2.88 -10.89 -8.95
C HIS A 46 3.65 -9.57 -9.12
N ILE A 47 2.98 -8.47 -9.45
CA ILE A 47 3.60 -7.14 -9.46
C ILE A 47 3.87 -6.67 -8.03
N ARG A 48 2.88 -6.85 -7.13
CA ARG A 48 3.01 -6.52 -5.72
C ARG A 48 4.20 -7.25 -5.08
N ALA A 49 4.32 -8.54 -5.32
CA ALA A 49 5.42 -9.35 -4.81
C ALA A 49 6.80 -8.82 -5.24
N VAL A 50 6.94 -8.35 -6.48
CA VAL A 50 8.21 -7.80 -6.98
C VAL A 50 8.50 -6.42 -6.39
N ILE A 51 7.47 -5.59 -6.18
CA ILE A 51 7.61 -4.32 -5.46
C ILE A 51 8.09 -4.60 -4.04
N ASP A 52 7.45 -5.52 -3.33
CA ASP A 52 7.77 -5.85 -1.94
C ASP A 52 9.18 -6.45 -1.84
N GLN A 53 9.57 -7.32 -2.77
CA GLN A 53 10.93 -7.85 -2.87
C GLN A 53 11.97 -6.72 -3.03
N LYS A 54 11.74 -5.76 -3.94
CA LYS A 54 12.65 -4.62 -4.13
C LYS A 54 12.71 -3.67 -2.93
N CYS A 55 11.60 -3.53 -2.20
CA CYS A 55 11.59 -2.80 -0.92
C CYS A 55 12.51 -3.49 0.08
N ARG A 56 12.38 -4.82 0.26
CA ARG A 56 13.22 -5.61 1.16
C ARG A 56 14.69 -5.56 0.77
N GLU A 57 15.02 -5.69 -0.51
CA GLU A 57 16.40 -5.53 -1.01
C GLU A 57 16.99 -4.16 -0.66
N THR A 58 16.16 -3.12 -0.67
CA THR A 58 16.58 -1.77 -0.28
C THR A 58 16.77 -1.65 1.22
N GLU A 59 15.87 -2.20 2.01
CA GLU A 59 15.97 -2.28 3.48
C GLU A 59 17.23 -3.03 3.91
N GLU A 60 17.49 -4.19 3.32
CA GLU A 60 18.68 -5.01 3.57
C GLU A 60 19.97 -4.29 3.17
N ARG A 61 19.98 -3.65 1.99
CA ARG A 61 21.16 -2.91 1.50
C ARG A 61 21.48 -1.69 2.38
N LEU A 62 20.46 -0.99 2.88
CA LEU A 62 20.64 0.18 3.73
C LEU A 62 20.84 -0.20 5.20
N GLN A 63 20.48 -1.42 5.61
CA GLN A 63 20.43 -1.84 7.02
C GLN A 63 19.60 -0.88 7.88
N VAL A 64 18.53 -0.32 7.31
CA VAL A 64 17.65 0.65 7.96
C VAL A 64 16.30 -0.01 8.21
N GLN A 65 15.91 -0.11 9.48
CA GLN A 65 14.59 -0.54 9.90
C GLN A 65 13.71 0.66 10.26
N ARG A 66 12.41 0.42 10.45
CA ARG A 66 11.44 1.46 10.88
C ARG A 66 11.90 2.21 12.14
N ASP A 67 12.50 1.51 13.09
CA ASP A 67 13.00 2.10 14.33
C ASP A 67 14.18 3.07 14.09
N ASP A 68 15.02 2.81 13.09
CA ASP A 68 16.13 3.68 12.73
C ASP A 68 15.63 4.98 12.08
N VAL A 69 14.58 4.88 11.25
CA VAL A 69 13.89 6.05 10.70
C VAL A 69 13.28 6.90 11.81
N LEU A 70 12.59 6.27 12.76
CA LEU A 70 12.03 6.97 13.93
C LEU A 70 13.11 7.67 14.74
N ARG A 71 14.23 6.99 15.04
CA ARG A 71 15.39 7.59 15.73
C ARG A 71 15.97 8.77 14.95
N GLY A 72 16.08 8.67 13.63
CA GLY A 72 16.53 9.77 12.78
C GLY A 72 15.61 10.99 12.84
N LEU A 73 14.30 10.79 12.76
CA LEU A 73 13.32 11.88 12.87
C LEU A 73 13.32 12.55 14.24
N LEU A 74 13.43 11.77 15.32
CA LEU A 74 13.57 12.31 16.68
C LEU A 74 14.86 13.12 16.85
N SER A 75 15.96 12.65 16.27
CA SER A 75 17.24 13.39 16.28
C SER A 75 17.13 14.71 15.50
N ALA A 76 16.48 14.69 14.33
CA ALA A 76 16.22 15.89 13.54
C ALA A 76 15.31 16.89 14.29
N PHE A 77 14.32 16.39 15.04
CA PHE A 77 13.50 17.24 15.91
C PHE A 77 14.34 17.92 16.99
N MET A 78 15.25 17.18 17.65
CA MET A 78 16.13 17.74 18.67
C MET A 78 17.01 18.85 18.10
N TRP A 79 17.61 18.62 16.93
CA TRP A 79 18.40 19.63 16.23
C TRP A 79 17.55 20.87 15.86
N ALA A 80 16.35 20.66 15.30
CA ALA A 80 15.44 21.77 14.99
C ALA A 80 15.04 22.57 16.24
N ARG A 81 14.90 21.91 17.39
CA ARG A 81 14.62 22.57 18.68
C ARG A 81 15.77 23.46 19.12
N GLU A 82 17.01 22.96 19.05
CA GLU A 82 18.21 23.74 19.39
C GLU A 82 18.34 24.99 18.51
N GLN A 83 17.98 24.87 17.23
CA GLN A 83 18.01 25.97 16.26
C GLN A 83 16.78 26.89 16.34
N GLY A 84 15.83 26.64 17.24
CA GLY A 84 14.61 27.44 17.37
C GLY A 84 13.72 27.40 16.12
N GLN A 85 13.63 26.26 15.43
CA GLN A 85 12.88 26.08 14.19
C GLN A 85 11.56 25.33 14.41
N PRO A 86 10.48 26.01 14.87
CA PRO A 86 9.24 25.34 15.27
C PRO A 86 8.55 24.61 14.12
N MET A 87 8.64 25.11 12.88
CA MET A 87 8.03 24.44 11.73
C MET A 87 8.69 23.11 11.39
N ALA A 88 10.02 23.02 11.51
CA ALA A 88 10.76 21.78 11.30
C ALA A 88 10.46 20.78 12.42
N MET A 89 10.32 21.25 13.67
CA MET A 89 9.90 20.43 14.80
C MET A 89 8.52 19.80 14.58
N ILE A 90 7.53 20.60 14.16
CA ILE A 90 6.18 20.13 13.86
C ILE A 90 6.20 19.11 12.72
N ALA A 91 7.00 19.35 11.67
CA ALA A 91 7.14 18.42 10.56
C ALA A 91 7.71 17.07 11.02
N ALA A 92 8.79 17.06 11.80
CA ALA A 92 9.38 15.83 12.33
C ALA A 92 8.38 15.04 13.19
N MET A 93 7.68 15.71 14.11
CA MET A 93 6.67 15.07 14.97
C MET A 93 5.47 14.54 14.20
N ARG A 94 5.05 15.23 13.13
CA ARG A 94 3.99 14.74 12.24
C ARG A 94 4.39 13.43 11.57
N GLU A 95 5.60 13.34 11.02
CA GLU A 95 6.08 12.12 10.37
C GLU A 95 6.25 10.97 11.36
N VAL A 96 6.71 11.24 12.59
CA VAL A 96 6.71 10.25 13.68
C VAL A 96 5.30 9.76 13.98
N GLY A 97 4.32 10.65 14.14
CA GLY A 97 2.94 10.25 14.42
C GLY A 97 2.32 9.42 13.30
N LYS A 98 2.60 9.75 12.02
CA LYS A 98 2.20 8.91 10.88
C LYS A 98 2.86 7.54 10.93
N LEU A 99 4.17 7.49 11.18
CA LEU A 99 4.90 6.23 11.30
C LEU A 99 4.48 5.42 12.53
N LEU A 100 3.85 5.99 13.55
CA LEU A 100 3.28 5.24 14.68
C LEU A 100 1.80 4.87 14.46
N GLY A 101 1.20 5.25 13.34
CA GLY A 101 -0.18 4.93 13.01
C GLY A 101 -1.22 5.83 13.68
N TYR A 102 -0.82 6.95 14.30
CA TYR A 102 -1.77 7.85 14.98
C TYR A 102 -2.76 8.56 14.04
N TYR A 103 -2.47 8.56 12.74
CA TYR A 103 -3.33 9.12 11.69
C TYR A 103 -4.15 8.05 10.97
N ASP A 104 -3.93 6.77 11.28
CA ASP A 104 -4.70 5.70 10.67
C ASP A 104 -6.14 5.78 11.17
N LYS A 105 -7.09 5.81 10.23
CA LYS A 105 -8.51 5.72 10.59
C LYS A 105 -8.71 4.36 11.27
N PRO A 106 -9.40 4.30 12.42
CA PRO A 106 -9.78 3.02 13.00
C PRO A 106 -10.50 2.20 11.94
N VAL A 107 -9.94 1.05 11.57
CA VAL A 107 -10.65 0.12 10.70
C VAL A 107 -11.70 -0.53 11.59
N GLU A 108 -12.92 -0.01 11.58
CA GLU A 108 -14.08 -0.74 12.07
C GLU A 108 -14.20 -2.00 11.21
N LYS A 109 -13.64 -3.11 11.69
CA LYS A 109 -13.97 -4.40 11.11
C LYS A 109 -15.47 -4.57 11.34
N PRO A 110 -16.29 -4.70 10.28
CA PRO A 110 -17.72 -4.91 10.48
C PRO A 110 -17.88 -6.12 11.39
N VAL A 111 -18.44 -5.91 12.57
CA VAL A 111 -18.83 -7.02 13.44
C VAL A 111 -19.99 -7.67 12.73
N LEU A 112 -19.75 -8.85 12.13
CA LEU A 112 -20.82 -9.65 11.56
C LEU A 112 -21.85 -9.88 12.65
N SER A 113 -23.09 -9.42 12.43
CA SER A 113 -24.22 -9.79 13.28
C SER A 113 -24.33 -11.31 13.37
N SER A 114 -25.05 -11.82 14.37
CA SER A 114 -25.43 -13.25 14.43
C SER A 114 -25.90 -13.74 13.07
N ASP A 115 -26.77 -12.96 12.45
CA ASP A 115 -27.46 -13.29 11.21
C ASP A 115 -26.48 -13.36 10.03
N LEU A 116 -25.52 -12.43 9.94
CA LEU A 116 -24.49 -12.48 8.90
C LEU A 116 -23.47 -13.60 9.11
N LYS A 117 -23.22 -14.03 10.37
CA LYS A 117 -22.37 -15.20 10.65
C LYS A 117 -23.06 -16.49 10.22
N GLU A 118 -24.36 -16.61 10.45
CA GLU A 118 -25.16 -17.74 9.99
C GLU A 118 -25.25 -17.77 8.46
N LEU A 119 -25.54 -16.64 7.83
CA LEU A 119 -25.59 -16.52 6.38
C LEU A 119 -24.24 -16.86 5.73
N LYS A 120 -23.13 -16.41 6.32
CA LYS A 120 -21.78 -16.78 5.86
C LYS A 120 -21.56 -18.29 5.94
N ARG A 121 -21.94 -18.93 7.06
CA ARG A 121 -21.83 -20.40 7.21
C ARG A 121 -22.70 -21.15 6.22
N GLN A 122 -23.89 -20.63 5.92
CA GLN A 122 -24.79 -21.19 4.91
C GLN A 122 -24.12 -21.15 3.53
N TYR A 123 -23.61 -20.00 3.11
CA TYR A 123 -22.90 -19.90 1.82
C TYR A 123 -21.62 -20.73 1.76
N GLU A 124 -20.85 -20.83 2.84
CA GLU A 124 -19.66 -21.70 2.90
C GLU A 124 -19.99 -23.20 2.82
N ALA A 125 -21.23 -23.59 3.12
CA ALA A 125 -21.69 -24.97 3.05
C ALA A 125 -22.42 -25.31 1.73
N MET A 126 -22.71 -24.31 0.89
CA MET A 126 -23.35 -24.51 -0.41
C MET A 126 -22.33 -24.99 -1.45
N THR A 127 -22.82 -25.76 -2.41
CA THR A 127 -22.04 -26.15 -3.57
C THR A 127 -21.84 -24.98 -4.54
N ASP A 128 -20.82 -25.07 -5.40
CA ASP A 128 -20.55 -24.04 -6.40
C ASP A 128 -21.76 -23.80 -7.34
N GLU A 129 -22.52 -24.85 -7.66
CA GLU A 129 -23.75 -24.76 -8.47
C GLU A 129 -24.85 -23.96 -7.76
N GLU A 130 -25.07 -24.22 -6.47
CA GLU A 130 -26.08 -23.50 -5.68
C GLU A 130 -25.68 -22.04 -5.44
N LEU A 131 -24.38 -21.77 -5.24
CA LEU A 131 -23.87 -20.39 -5.14
C LEU A 131 -24.04 -19.64 -6.46
N LEU A 132 -23.84 -20.31 -7.60
CA LEU A 132 -24.05 -19.74 -8.92
C LEU A 132 -25.52 -19.38 -9.18
N ALA A 133 -26.46 -20.25 -8.79
CA ALA A 133 -27.89 -19.99 -8.93
C ALA A 133 -28.33 -18.74 -8.15
N LEU A 134 -27.85 -18.58 -6.92
CA LEU A 134 -28.11 -17.39 -6.09
C LEU A 134 -27.60 -16.08 -6.72
N VAL A 135 -26.43 -16.11 -7.35
CA VAL A 135 -25.86 -14.92 -8.03
C VAL A 135 -26.66 -14.57 -9.29
N GLN A 136 -27.28 -15.55 -9.93
CA GLN A 136 -28.10 -15.38 -11.11
C GLN A 136 -29.56 -14.97 -10.81
N GLY A 137 -29.97 -15.01 -9.54
CA GLY A 137 -31.26 -14.48 -9.07
C GLY A 137 -32.45 -15.43 -9.28
N GLU A 138 -32.20 -16.74 -9.35
CA GLU A 138 -33.25 -17.78 -9.33
C GLU A 138 -33.62 -18.19 -7.90
#